data_AF-Q71IM7-F1
#
_entry.id   AF-Q71IM7-F1
#
_cell.length_a   1.000
_cell.length_b   1.000
_cell.length_c   1.000
_cell.angle_alpha   90.00
_cell.angle_beta   90.00
_cell.angle_gamma   90.00
#
_symmetry.space_group_name_H-M   'P 1'
#
loop_
_entity.id
_entity.type
_entity.pdbx_description
1 polymer ?
#
loop_
_entity_poly.entity_id
_entity_poly.type
_entity_poly.pdbx_seq_one_letter_code
_entity_poly.pdbx_strand_id
1 'polypeptide(L)'
;EEPRKEELARAITELRQELRLSVKYIIDVINANPGLPHISRSNYYYQTHKPDKDSGNQKLMDRIKEIFLEHSRRYGYRRIYGQLRREVYEINHKKVQRLMQKMGLFAISIR
;
A
#
# COMPACT_ATOMS: atom_id res chain seq x y z
N GLU A 1 -6.12 21.58 -1.84
CA GLU A 1 -6.47 20.23 -1.37
C GLU A 1 -5.84 20.00 0.00
N GLU A 2 -6.54 19.38 0.93
CA GLU A 2 -5.92 18.95 2.18
C GLU A 2 -4.94 17.79 1.89
N PRO A 3 -3.71 17.81 2.45
CA PRO A 3 -2.76 16.74 2.23
C PRO A 3 -3.30 15.43 2.81
N ARG A 4 -3.03 14.31 2.13
CA ARG A 4 -3.40 12.99 2.63
C ARG A 4 -2.70 12.77 3.97
N LYS A 5 -3.37 12.10 4.92
CA LYS A 5 -2.79 11.86 6.25
C LYS A 5 -1.46 11.10 6.21
N GLU A 6 -1.22 10.31 5.16
CA GLU A 6 0.05 9.64 4.87
C GLU A 6 1.17 10.63 4.51
N GLU A 7 0.88 11.66 3.71
CA GLU A 7 1.83 12.71 3.32
C GLU A 7 2.21 13.58 4.52
N LEU A 8 1.24 13.91 5.36
CA LEU A 8 1.47 14.66 6.60
C LEU A 8 2.36 13.89 7.58
N ALA A 9 2.15 12.57 7.73
CA ALA A 9 2.99 11.74 8.57
C ALA A 9 4.45 11.63 8.04
N ARG A 10 4.63 11.62 6.71
CA ARG A 10 5.95 11.68 6.08
C ARG A 10 6.65 13.00 6.36
N ALA A 11 5.98 14.13 6.11
CA ALA A 11 6.52 15.46 6.38
C ALA A 11 6.95 15.64 7.85
N ILE A 12 6.14 15.17 8.81
CA ILE A 12 6.50 15.20 10.23
C ILE A 12 7.74 14.34 10.52
N THR A 13 7.86 13.21 9.86
CA THR A 13 9.02 12.32 10.01
C THR A 13 10.29 12.96 9.44
N GLU A 14 10.19 13.66 8.31
CA GLU A 14 11.30 14.43 7.72
C GLU A 14 11.73 15.58 8.64
N LEU A 15 10.79 16.41 9.12
CA LEU A 15 11.05 17.49 10.07
C LEU A 15 11.72 16.99 11.36
N ARG A 16 11.32 15.81 11.84
CA ARG A 16 11.96 15.17 13.00
C ARG A 16 13.43 14.87 12.74
N GLN A 17 13.79 14.41 11.54
CA GLN A 17 15.19 14.08 11.19
C GLN A 17 16.03 15.34 11.01
N GLU A 18 15.50 16.35 10.32
CA GLU A 18 16.20 17.61 10.03
C GLU A 18 16.43 18.44 11.30
N LEU A 19 15.36 18.67 12.06
CA LEU A 19 15.39 19.54 13.24
C LEU A 19 15.83 18.81 14.51
N ARG A 20 15.93 17.47 14.46
CA ARG A 20 16.21 16.59 15.62
C ARG A 20 15.27 16.80 16.81
N LEU A 21 14.05 17.25 16.54
CA LEU A 21 13.02 17.51 17.55
C LEU A 21 12.18 16.27 17.82
N SER A 22 11.51 16.26 18.98
CA SER A 22 10.55 15.20 19.29
C SER A 22 9.30 15.32 18.41
N VAL A 23 8.76 14.17 17.97
CA VAL A 23 7.49 14.12 17.23
C VAL A 23 6.35 14.78 18.00
N LYS A 24 6.36 14.65 19.33
CA LYS A 24 5.43 15.34 20.24
C LYS A 24 5.41 16.84 19.93
N TYR A 25 6.58 17.46 20.03
CA TYR A 25 6.74 18.89 19.89
C TYR A 25 6.31 19.37 18.50
N ILE A 26 6.71 18.64 17.44
CA ILE A 26 6.33 18.99 16.07
C ILE A 26 4.80 18.96 15.90
N ILE A 27 4.13 17.92 16.41
CA ILE A 27 2.67 17.80 16.34
C ILE A 27 1.99 18.92 17.13
N ASP A 28 2.49 19.22 18.32
CA ASP A 28 1.92 20.27 19.18
C ASP A 28 2.02 21.64 18.49
N VAL A 29 3.17 21.95 17.86
CA VAL A 29 3.37 23.18 17.07
C VAL A 29 2.47 23.23 15.83
N ILE A 30 2.36 22.13 15.08
CA ILE A 30 1.47 22.07 13.90
C ILE A 30 0.02 22.33 14.32
N ASN A 31 -0.43 21.69 15.40
CA ASN A 31 -1.81 21.80 15.87
C ASN A 31 -2.12 23.15 16.50
N ALA A 32 -1.12 23.89 16.99
CA ALA A 32 -1.29 25.26 17.49
C ALA A 32 -1.46 26.30 16.36
N ASN A 33 -1.10 25.96 15.12
CA ASN A 33 -1.20 26.85 13.97
C ASN A 33 -2.47 26.56 13.15
N PRO A 34 -3.49 27.44 13.16
CA PRO A 34 -4.77 27.18 12.48
C PRO A 34 -4.68 27.13 10.95
N GLY A 35 -3.58 27.64 10.36
CA GLY A 35 -3.31 27.55 8.93
C GLY A 35 -2.67 26.22 8.49
N LEU A 36 -2.35 25.32 9.43
CA LEU A 36 -1.74 24.02 9.13
C LEU A 36 -2.72 22.86 9.36
N PRO A 37 -2.54 21.73 8.65
CA PRO A 37 -3.42 20.59 8.78
C PRO A 37 -3.26 19.90 10.15
N HIS A 38 -4.39 19.70 10.83
CA HIS A 38 -4.41 19.04 12.13
C HIS A 38 -4.13 17.52 12.04
N ILE A 39 -3.35 17.00 12.98
CA ILE A 39 -3.06 15.57 13.11
C ILE A 39 -2.92 15.14 14.58
N SER A 40 -3.58 14.04 14.91
CA SER A 40 -3.41 13.40 16.23
C SER A 40 -2.16 12.52 16.24
N ARG A 41 -1.57 12.33 17.42
CA ARG A 41 -0.44 11.40 17.61
C ARG A 41 -0.78 9.99 17.19
N SER A 42 -1.98 9.52 17.50
CA SER A 42 -2.45 8.19 17.11
C SER A 42 -2.48 8.04 15.58
N ASN A 43 -2.92 9.06 14.85
CA ASN A 43 -2.92 9.03 13.39
C ASN A 43 -1.49 9.03 12.83
N TYR A 44 -0.58 9.85 13.38
CA TYR A 44 0.84 9.80 13.00
C TYR A 44 1.43 8.39 13.16
N TYR A 45 1.25 7.76 14.32
CA TYR A 45 1.76 6.41 14.57
C TYR A 45 1.07 5.36 13.70
N TYR A 46 -0.24 5.49 13.49
CA TYR A 46 -0.98 4.58 12.60
C TYR A 46 -0.46 4.63 11.17
N GLN A 47 -0.15 5.82 10.62
CA GLN A 47 0.36 5.93 9.26
C GLN A 47 1.81 5.46 9.15
N THR A 48 2.66 5.75 10.14
CA THR A 48 4.07 5.32 10.15
C THR A 48 4.25 3.83 10.40
N HIS A 49 3.38 3.22 11.21
CA HIS A 49 3.44 1.80 11.57
C HIS A 49 2.29 1.00 10.96
N LYS A 50 1.66 1.53 9.89
CA LYS A 50 0.53 0.88 9.23
C LYS A 50 0.97 -0.52 8.80
N PRO A 51 0.46 -1.61 9.42
CA PRO A 51 0.91 -2.94 9.06
C PRO A 51 0.48 -3.20 7.63
N ASP A 52 1.43 -3.65 6.80
CA ASP A 52 1.11 -4.11 5.47
C ASP A 52 0.28 -5.39 5.59
N LYS A 53 -1.03 -5.25 5.33
CA LYS A 53 -2.01 -6.36 5.38
C LYS A 53 -1.67 -7.48 4.40
N ASP A 54 -0.81 -7.23 3.42
CA ASP A 54 -0.37 -8.24 2.45
C ASP A 54 1.06 -8.73 2.63
N SER A 55 1.76 -8.32 3.70
CA SER A 55 3.10 -8.84 4.02
C SER A 55 3.13 -10.38 4.05
N GLY A 56 2.08 -11.01 4.61
CA GLY A 56 1.94 -12.47 4.65
C GLY A 56 1.56 -13.13 3.31
N ASN A 57 1.26 -12.35 2.26
CA ASN A 57 0.86 -12.87 0.95
C ASN A 57 2.03 -13.00 -0.03
N GLN A 58 3.28 -12.89 0.43
CA GLN A 58 4.46 -12.85 -0.44
C GLN A 58 4.54 -14.04 -1.42
N LYS A 59 4.41 -15.28 -0.92
CA LYS A 59 4.41 -16.49 -1.76
C LYS A 59 3.32 -16.46 -2.85
N LEU A 60 2.12 -15.99 -2.50
CA LEU A 60 1.01 -15.87 -3.44
C LEU A 60 1.26 -14.75 -4.47
N MET A 61 1.82 -13.63 -4.03
CA MET A 61 2.21 -12.53 -4.90
C MET A 61 3.27 -12.95 -5.93
N ASP A 62 4.26 -13.73 -5.50
CA ASP A 62 5.29 -14.26 -6.37
C ASP A 62 4.71 -15.24 -7.40
N ARG A 63 3.84 -16.17 -6.98
CA ARG A 63 3.15 -17.06 -7.93
C ARG A 63 2.25 -16.30 -8.92
N ILE A 64 1.54 -15.25 -8.46
CA ILE A 64 0.76 -14.39 -9.36
C ILE A 64 1.67 -13.72 -10.42
N LYS A 65 2.86 -13.25 -10.04
CA LYS A 65 3.82 -12.66 -10.98
C LYS A 65 4.34 -13.69 -11.98
N GLU A 66 4.68 -14.89 -11.54
CA GLU A 66 5.11 -15.98 -12.41
C GLU A 66 4.06 -16.27 -13.48
N ILE A 67 2.81 -16.54 -13.07
CA ILE A 67 1.69 -16.80 -13.99
C ILE A 67 1.49 -15.62 -14.97
N PHE A 68 1.59 -14.40 -14.46
CA PHE A 68 1.45 -13.19 -15.28
C PHE A 68 2.54 -13.11 -16.36
N LEU A 69 3.79 -13.46 -16.03
CA LEU A 69 4.92 -13.45 -16.96
C LEU A 69 4.89 -14.65 -17.92
N GLU A 70 4.55 -15.85 -17.45
CA GLU A 70 4.33 -17.06 -18.25
C GLU A 70 3.38 -16.78 -19.42
N HIS A 71 2.34 -15.97 -19.19
CA HIS A 71 1.34 -15.63 -20.19
C HIS A 71 1.61 -14.30 -20.90
N SER A 72 2.87 -13.86 -20.91
CA SER A 72 3.34 -12.61 -21.54
C SER A 72 2.48 -11.40 -21.17
N ARG A 73 2.09 -11.30 -19.89
CA ARG A 73 1.30 -10.19 -19.34
C ARG A 73 -0.12 -10.07 -19.92
N ARG A 74 -0.63 -11.08 -20.65
CA ARG A 74 -1.99 -11.08 -21.23
C ARG A 74 -3.06 -11.50 -20.23
N TYR A 75 -2.66 -12.14 -19.14
CA TYR A 75 -3.59 -12.68 -18.16
C TYR A 75 -3.97 -11.62 -17.13
N GLY A 76 -5.25 -11.24 -17.14
CA GLY A 76 -5.84 -10.45 -16.05
C GLY A 76 -6.21 -11.31 -14.84
N TYR A 77 -6.63 -10.67 -13.76
CA TYR A 77 -6.89 -11.33 -12.48
C TYR A 77 -7.86 -12.53 -12.56
N ARG A 78 -8.83 -12.50 -13.47
CA ARG A 78 -9.78 -13.62 -13.66
C ARG A 78 -9.10 -14.87 -14.20
N ARG A 79 -8.19 -14.71 -15.17
CA ARG A 79 -7.45 -15.84 -15.77
C ARG A 79 -6.40 -16.37 -14.79
N ILE A 80 -5.70 -15.47 -14.09
CA ILE A 80 -4.75 -15.84 -13.03
C ILE A 80 -5.47 -16.58 -11.89
N TYR A 81 -6.63 -16.08 -11.45
CA TYR A 81 -7.45 -16.78 -10.47
C TYR A 81 -7.83 -18.20 -10.92
N GLY A 82 -8.22 -18.37 -12.20
CA GLY A 82 -8.53 -19.68 -12.76
C GLY A 82 -7.33 -20.64 -12.72
N GLN A 83 -6.13 -20.16 -13.01
CA GLN A 83 -4.91 -20.97 -12.93
C GLN A 83 -4.54 -21.32 -11.48
N LEU A 84 -4.60 -20.36 -10.56
CA LEU A 84 -4.38 -20.61 -9.14
C LEU A 84 -5.37 -21.63 -8.57
N ARG A 85 -6.63 -21.62 -9.03
CA ARG A 85 -7.62 -22.63 -8.63
C ARG A 85 -7.24 -24.04 -9.13
N ARG A 86 -6.63 -24.16 -10.32
CA ARG A 86 -6.13 -25.45 -10.84
C ARG A 86 -4.92 -25.94 -10.07
N GLU A 87 -4.15 -25.02 -9.52
CA GLU A 87 -3.01 -25.30 -8.63
C GLU A 87 -3.43 -25.51 -7.16
N VAL A 88 -4.73 -25.74 -6.90
CA VAL A 88 -5.29 -26.08 -5.57
C VAL A 88 -5.17 -24.92 -4.54
N TYR A 89 -5.09 -23.67 -5.00
CA TYR A 89 -5.18 -22.51 -4.10
C TYR A 89 -6.64 -22.19 -3.72
N GLU A 90 -6.96 -22.25 -2.43
CA GLU A 90 -8.25 -21.80 -1.87
C GLU A 90 -8.25 -20.30 -1.58
N ILE A 91 -8.27 -19.49 -2.63
CA ILE A 91 -8.27 -18.03 -2.52
C ILE A 91 -9.48 -17.41 -3.23
N ASN A 92 -9.92 -16.26 -2.77
CA ASN A 92 -10.98 -15.51 -3.45
C ASN A 92 -10.42 -14.72 -4.64
N HIS A 93 -11.13 -14.65 -5.76
CA HIS A 93 -10.75 -13.83 -6.92
C HIS A 93 -10.54 -12.34 -6.56
N LYS A 94 -11.28 -11.81 -5.57
CA LYS A 94 -11.08 -10.44 -5.05
C LYS A 94 -9.70 -10.26 -4.43
N LYS A 95 -9.17 -11.29 -3.77
CA LYS A 95 -7.82 -11.27 -3.18
C LYS A 95 -6.78 -11.20 -4.29
N VAL A 96 -6.92 -11.99 -5.36
CA VAL A 96 -6.04 -11.94 -6.54
C VAL A 96 -6.07 -10.56 -7.19
N GLN A 97 -7.25 -9.99 -7.41
CA GLN A 97 -7.40 -8.65 -8.00
C GLN A 97 -6.68 -7.58 -7.16
N ARG A 98 -6.89 -7.59 -5.84
CA ARG A 98 -6.28 -6.64 -4.91
C ARG A 98 -4.75 -6.75 -4.88
N LEU A 99 -4.22 -7.97 -4.86
CA LEU A 99 -2.77 -8.21 -4.90
C LEU A 99 -2.16 -7.77 -6.24
N MET A 100 -2.81 -8.06 -7.36
CA MET A 100 -2.35 -7.59 -8.68
C MET A 100 -2.31 -6.06 -8.75
N GLN A 101 -3.35 -5.38 -8.27
CA GLN A 101 -3.38 -3.91 -8.21
C GLN A 101 -2.26 -3.36 -7.34
N LYS A 102 -2.04 -3.95 -6.15
CA LYS A 102 -0.94 -3.57 -5.26
C LYS A 102 0.43 -3.67 -5.94
N MET A 103 0.61 -4.70 -6.77
CA MET A 103 1.85 -4.93 -7.52
C MET A 103 1.92 -4.18 -8.87
N GLY A 104 0.88 -3.42 -9.24
CA GLY A 104 0.83 -2.73 -10.54
C GLY A 104 0.73 -3.66 -11.75
N LEU A 105 0.23 -4.89 -11.58
CA LEU A 105 0.10 -5.87 -12.66
C LEU A 105 -1.20 -5.66 -13.42
N PHE A 106 -1.12 -5.09 -14.62
CA PHE A 106 -2.25 -4.88 -15.51
C PHE A 106 -2.08 -5.67 -16.80
N ALA A 107 -3.13 -6.39 -17.18
CA ALA A 107 -3.10 -7.18 -18.40
C ALA A 107 -3.02 -6.27 -19.63
N ILE A 108 -2.15 -6.63 -20.57
CA ILE A 108 -2.06 -5.95 -21.86
C ILE A 108 -3.21 -6.44 -22.73
N SER A 109 -4.08 -5.52 -23.13
CA SER A 109 -5.07 -5.77 -24.18
C SER A 109 -4.44 -5.41 -25.51
N ILE A 110 -4.12 -6.41 -26.32
CA ILE A 110 -3.82 -6.18 -27.74
C ILE A 110 -5.19 -6.01 -28.41
N ARG A 111 -5.45 -4.81 -28.92
CA ARG A 111 -6.62 -4.50 -29.74
C ARG A 111 -6.25 -4.63 -31.21
#